data_AF-J1SWS5-F1
#
_entry.id   AF-J1SWS5-F1
#
_cell.length_a   1.000
_cell.length_b   1.000
_cell.length_c   1.000
_cell.angle_alpha   90.00
_cell.angle_beta   90.00
_cell.angle_gamma   90.00
#
_symmetry.space_group_name_H-M   'P 1'
#
loop_
_entity.id
_entity.type
_entity.pdbx_description
1 polymer ?
#
loop_
_entity_poly.entity_id
_entity_poly.type
_entity_poly.pdbx_seq_one_letter_code
_entity_poly.pdbx_strand_id
1 'polypeptide(L)'
;MCDLGLALTLGSTLLGAAGQVQQAKATSEANKYNAQVAEMNAQIADKQAKDAIERGKQEEQQKRLQTSQLEGRQKAAIAANGIDLSFGSPLDTIVDTAKMGEIDALNVRTNAYREAYGYKVQGTNQLASAKLDRMRADAAVKGGYLDAIGTILGGAGKVYTQAKGLG
;
A
#
# COMPACT_ATOMS: atom_id res chain seq x y z
N MET A 1 38.18 28.54 -40.13
CA MET A 1 38.17 27.85 -38.82
C MET A 1 36.88 28.04 -38.02
N CYS A 2 36.02 29.02 -38.36
CA CYS A 2 34.76 29.27 -37.63
C CYS A 2 33.69 28.18 -37.84
N ASP A 3 33.63 27.52 -39.00
CA ASP A 3 32.64 26.44 -39.27
C ASP A 3 32.80 25.23 -38.34
N LEU A 4 34.03 24.87 -37.98
CA LEU A 4 34.28 23.68 -37.16
C LEU A 4 33.85 23.89 -35.71
N GLY A 5 34.07 25.08 -35.15
CA GLY A 5 33.64 25.42 -33.79
C GLY A 5 32.13 25.53 -33.64
N LEU A 6 31.47 26.05 -34.68
CA LEU A 6 30.01 26.18 -34.78
C LEU A 6 29.34 24.80 -34.98
N ALA A 7 29.92 23.95 -35.83
CA ALA A 7 29.49 22.56 -36.00
C ALA A 7 29.68 21.71 -34.73
N LEU A 8 30.78 21.91 -34.00
CA LEU A 8 31.06 21.18 -32.76
C LEU A 8 30.13 21.62 -31.61
N THR A 9 29.79 22.91 -31.53
CA THR A 9 28.82 23.42 -30.53
C THR A 9 27.40 22.98 -30.83
N LEU A 10 26.98 22.93 -32.10
CA LEU A 10 25.69 22.35 -32.51
C LEU A 10 25.64 20.84 -32.27
N GLY A 11 26.70 20.09 -32.63
CA GLY A 11 26.76 18.65 -32.42
C GLY A 11 26.75 18.25 -30.94
N SER A 12 27.46 18.98 -30.08
CA SER A 12 27.47 18.73 -28.64
C SER A 12 26.14 19.08 -27.95
N THR A 13 25.41 20.10 -28.41
CA THR A 13 24.08 20.41 -27.86
C THR A 13 23.01 19.40 -28.26
N LEU A 14 23.07 18.86 -29.46
CA LEU A 14 22.16 17.77 -29.89
C LEU A 14 22.42 16.47 -29.11
N LEU A 15 23.68 16.12 -28.86
CA LEU A 15 24.05 14.97 -28.02
C LEU A 15 23.60 15.15 -26.57
N GLY A 16 23.75 16.35 -26.00
CA GLY A 16 23.28 16.67 -24.66
C GLY A 16 21.76 16.56 -24.52
N ALA A 17 21.01 17.08 -25.50
CA ALA A 17 19.55 17.00 -25.54
C ALA A 17 19.05 15.55 -25.70
N ALA A 18 19.70 14.74 -26.53
CA ALA A 18 19.38 13.32 -26.67
C ALA A 18 19.63 12.53 -25.36
N GLY A 19 20.72 12.83 -24.67
CA GLY A 19 21.03 12.24 -23.37
C GLY A 19 19.97 12.56 -22.30
N GLN A 20 19.46 13.79 -22.26
CA GLN A 20 18.39 14.19 -21.34
C GLN A 20 17.08 13.43 -21.58
N VAL A 21 16.67 13.28 -22.84
CA VAL A 21 15.46 12.50 -23.18
C VAL A 21 15.64 11.03 -22.80
N GLN A 22 16.81 10.46 -23.06
CA GLN A 22 17.09 9.07 -22.70
C GLN A 22 17.08 8.86 -21.19
N GLN A 23 17.67 9.78 -20.43
CA GLN A 23 17.64 9.73 -18.96
C GLN A 23 16.22 9.87 -18.42
N ALA A 24 15.42 10.79 -18.96
CA ALA A 24 14.01 10.95 -18.61
C ALA A 24 13.18 9.69 -18.88
N LYS A 25 13.41 9.00 -20.00
CA LYS A 25 12.79 7.71 -20.29
C LYS A 25 13.18 6.65 -19.26
N ALA A 26 14.47 6.55 -18.91
CA ALA A 26 14.93 5.62 -17.88
C ALA A 26 14.29 5.92 -16.52
N THR A 27 14.21 7.19 -16.11
CA THR A 27 13.51 7.63 -14.90
C THR A 27 12.02 7.29 -14.95
N SER A 28 11.37 7.46 -16.09
CA SER A 28 9.97 7.08 -16.28
C SER A 28 9.76 5.57 -16.10
N GLU A 29 10.57 4.74 -16.74
CA GLU A 29 10.45 3.28 -16.61
C GLU A 29 10.70 2.81 -15.17
N ALA A 30 11.68 3.39 -14.47
CA ALA A 30 11.91 3.11 -13.06
C ALA A 30 10.69 3.46 -12.18
N ASN A 31 10.06 4.63 -12.40
CA ASN A 31 8.86 5.02 -11.69
C ASN A 31 7.66 4.11 -12.01
N LYS A 32 7.48 3.69 -13.28
CA LYS A 32 6.44 2.73 -13.65
C LYS A 32 6.65 1.38 -12.97
N TYR A 33 7.89 0.93 -12.84
CA TYR A 33 8.22 -0.28 -12.10
C TYR A 33 7.87 -0.15 -10.62
N ASN A 34 8.25 0.95 -9.98
CA ASN A 34 7.88 1.23 -8.59
C ASN A 34 6.36 1.23 -8.37
N ALA A 35 5.61 1.79 -9.34
CA ALA A 35 4.16 1.74 -9.30
C ALA A 35 3.60 0.31 -9.33
N GLN A 36 4.15 -0.57 -10.18
CA GLN A 36 3.76 -1.99 -10.23
C GLN A 36 4.07 -2.71 -8.92
N VAL A 37 5.24 -2.45 -8.33
CA VAL A 37 5.61 -3.02 -7.03
C VAL A 37 4.64 -2.55 -5.94
N ALA A 38 4.27 -1.27 -5.94
CA ALA A 38 3.29 -0.74 -5.00
C ALA A 38 1.90 -1.38 -5.18
N GLU A 39 1.45 -1.60 -6.41
CA GLU A 39 0.19 -2.34 -6.68
C GLU A 39 0.25 -3.79 -6.21
N MET A 40 1.36 -4.48 -6.42
CA MET A 40 1.57 -5.84 -5.90
C MET A 40 1.50 -5.85 -4.37
N ASN A 41 2.13 -4.87 -3.71
CA ASN A 41 2.07 -4.72 -2.26
C ASN A 41 0.64 -4.43 -1.77
N ALA A 42 -0.15 -3.67 -2.52
CA ALA A 42 -1.56 -3.44 -2.21
C ALA A 42 -2.38 -4.74 -2.28
N GLN A 43 -2.13 -5.60 -3.27
CA GLN A 43 -2.77 -6.91 -3.39
C GLN A 43 -2.37 -7.85 -2.27
N ILE A 44 -1.10 -7.83 -1.84
CA ILE A 44 -0.63 -8.59 -0.68
C ILE A 44 -1.36 -8.13 0.58
N ALA A 45 -1.49 -6.82 0.78
CA ALA A 45 -2.21 -6.28 1.94
C ALA A 45 -3.71 -6.69 1.93
N ASP A 46 -4.38 -6.72 0.77
CA ASP A 46 -5.75 -7.22 0.68
C ASP A 46 -5.86 -8.71 1.03
N LYS A 47 -4.89 -9.54 0.59
CA LYS A 47 -4.81 -10.95 0.98
C LYS A 47 -4.62 -11.11 2.50
N GLN A 48 -3.73 -10.32 3.09
CA GLN A 48 -3.50 -10.31 4.54
C GLN A 48 -4.76 -9.87 5.30
N ALA A 49 -5.51 -8.89 4.79
CA ALA A 49 -6.77 -8.48 5.39
C ALA A 49 -7.82 -9.61 5.39
N LYS A 50 -7.94 -10.35 4.29
CA LYS A 50 -8.85 -11.50 4.19
C LYS A 50 -8.46 -12.64 5.13
N ASP A 51 -7.16 -12.94 5.17
CA ASP A 51 -6.58 -13.95 6.04
C ASP A 51 -6.75 -13.62 7.53
N ALA A 52 -6.55 -12.36 7.94
CA ALA A 52 -6.82 -11.91 9.31
C ALA A 52 -8.29 -12.11 9.72
N ILE A 53 -9.24 -11.79 8.83
CA ILE A 53 -10.68 -12.05 9.07
C ILE A 53 -10.95 -13.55 9.21
N GLU A 54 -10.37 -14.37 8.34
CA GLU A 54 -10.62 -15.81 8.34
C GLU A 54 -10.06 -16.48 9.60
N ARG A 55 -8.82 -16.14 10.01
CA ARG A 55 -8.27 -16.57 11.31
C ARG A 55 -9.15 -16.11 12.47
N GLY A 56 -9.58 -14.85 12.46
CA GLY A 56 -10.46 -14.30 13.49
C GLY A 56 -11.79 -15.05 13.62
N LYS A 57 -12.38 -15.50 12.51
CA LYS A 57 -13.59 -16.33 12.54
C LYS A 57 -13.34 -17.71 13.15
N GLN A 58 -12.20 -18.33 12.84
CA GLN A 58 -11.83 -19.62 13.42
C GLN A 58 -11.61 -19.50 14.94
N GLU A 59 -10.90 -18.45 15.37
CA GLU A 59 -10.69 -18.14 16.78
C GLU A 59 -12.00 -17.79 17.52
N GLU A 60 -12.91 -17.02 16.89
CA GLU A 60 -14.25 -16.72 17.41
C GLU A 60 -15.03 -18.03 17.68
N GLN A 61 -15.05 -18.94 16.70
CA GLN A 61 -15.71 -20.25 16.83
C GLN A 61 -15.07 -21.11 17.92
N GLN A 62 -13.74 -21.12 17.99
CA GLN A 62 -13.01 -21.86 19.02
C GLN A 62 -13.36 -21.33 20.42
N LYS A 63 -13.47 -20.01 20.59
CA LYS A 63 -13.85 -19.39 21.86
C LYS A 63 -15.28 -19.76 22.27
N ARG A 64 -16.23 -19.73 21.33
CA ARG A 64 -17.61 -20.20 21.58
C ARG A 64 -17.66 -21.68 21.99
N LEU A 65 -16.85 -22.53 21.35
CA LEU A 65 -16.74 -23.95 21.72
C LEU A 65 -16.19 -24.13 23.14
N GLN A 66 -15.15 -23.39 23.51
CA GLN A 66 -14.59 -23.41 24.86
C GLN A 66 -15.63 -22.97 25.91
N THR A 67 -16.39 -21.90 25.64
CA THR A 67 -17.48 -21.45 26.50
C THR A 67 -18.56 -22.53 26.63
N SER A 68 -18.97 -23.15 25.53
CA SER A 68 -19.98 -24.22 25.54
C SER A 68 -19.54 -25.42 26.38
N GLN A 69 -18.25 -25.79 26.31
CA GLN A 69 -17.69 -26.85 27.14
C GLN A 69 -17.66 -26.46 28.63
N LEU A 70 -17.35 -25.20 28.95
CA LEU A 70 -17.36 -24.70 30.32
C LEU A 70 -18.77 -24.71 30.90
N GLU A 71 -19.76 -24.21 30.16
CA GLU A 71 -21.17 -24.28 30.55
C GLU A 71 -21.63 -25.72 30.77
N GLY A 72 -21.23 -26.65 29.90
CA GLY A 72 -21.54 -28.08 30.06
C GLY A 72 -20.97 -28.66 31.36
N ARG A 73 -19.73 -28.30 31.71
CA ARG A 73 -19.10 -28.71 32.98
C ARG A 73 -19.80 -28.09 34.19
N GLN A 74 -20.18 -26.81 34.11
CA GLN A 74 -20.94 -26.13 35.18
C GLN A 74 -22.29 -26.79 35.41
N LYS A 75 -23.05 -27.06 34.33
CA LYS A 75 -24.34 -27.77 34.40
C LYS A 75 -24.20 -29.15 35.03
N ALA A 76 -23.21 -29.94 34.60
CA ALA A 76 -22.95 -31.27 35.15
C ALA A 76 -22.58 -31.22 36.64
N ALA A 77 -21.76 -30.26 37.05
CA ALA A 77 -21.37 -30.09 38.46
C ALA A 77 -22.55 -29.67 39.34
N ILE A 78 -23.37 -28.72 38.90
CA ILE A 78 -24.56 -28.27 39.64
C ILE A 78 -25.58 -29.42 39.76
N ALA A 79 -25.84 -30.13 38.66
CA ALA A 79 -26.73 -31.29 38.65
C ALA A 79 -26.23 -32.43 39.57
N ALA A 80 -24.91 -32.68 39.61
CA ALA A 80 -24.32 -33.68 40.50
C ALA A 80 -24.49 -33.34 42.00
N ASN A 81 -24.66 -32.05 42.33
CA ASN A 81 -24.94 -31.60 43.69
C ASN A 81 -26.46 -31.57 44.01
N GLY A 82 -27.32 -32.03 43.09
CA GLY A 82 -28.78 -32.06 43.29
C GLY A 82 -29.46 -30.69 43.30
N ILE A 83 -28.78 -29.67 42.76
CA ILE A 83 -29.29 -28.28 42.73
C ILE A 83 -30.12 -28.09 41.45
N ASP A 84 -31.28 -27.45 41.58
CA ASP A 84 -32.11 -27.09 40.43
C ASP A 84 -31.43 -26.01 39.58
N LEU A 85 -31.30 -26.29 38.29
CA LEU A 85 -30.67 -25.42 37.28
C LEU A 85 -31.63 -24.38 36.70
N SER A 86 -32.91 -24.44 37.05
CA SER A 86 -33.96 -23.62 36.44
C SER A 86 -34.19 -22.27 37.11
N PHE A 87 -33.57 -22.00 38.27
CA PHE A 87 -33.75 -20.73 38.98
C PHE A 87 -32.60 -20.39 39.93
N GLY A 88 -32.53 -19.12 40.35
CA GLY A 88 -31.59 -18.61 41.35
C GLY A 88 -30.14 -18.51 40.86
N SER A 89 -29.20 -18.36 41.80
CA SER A 89 -27.77 -18.17 41.51
C SER A 89 -27.12 -19.21 40.58
N PRO A 90 -27.51 -20.50 40.57
CA PRO A 90 -26.96 -21.48 39.62
C PRO A 90 -27.29 -21.16 38.16
N LEU A 91 -28.52 -20.73 37.87
CA LEU A 91 -28.93 -20.30 36.54
C LEU A 91 -28.21 -19.01 36.13
N ASP A 92 -28.16 -18.02 37.03
CA ASP A 92 -27.50 -16.74 36.78
C ASP A 92 -26.02 -16.95 36.44
N THR A 93 -25.33 -17.86 37.12
CA THR A 93 -23.92 -18.19 36.86
C THR A 93 -23.69 -18.75 35.46
N ILE A 94 -24.56 -19.63 34.98
CA ILE A 94 -24.47 -20.20 33.63
C ILE A 94 -24.76 -19.12 32.58
N VAL A 95 -25.80 -18.30 32.81
CA VAL A 95 -26.18 -17.21 31.92
C VAL A 95 -25.07 -16.18 31.80
N ASP A 96 -24.43 -15.82 32.92
CA ASP A 96 -23.32 -14.88 32.92
C ASP A 96 -22.07 -15.47 32.27
N THR A 97 -21.83 -16.78 32.43
CA THR A 97 -20.76 -17.49 31.69
C THR A 97 -21.00 -17.44 30.18
N ALA A 98 -22.23 -17.67 29.73
CA ALA A 98 -22.61 -17.59 28.31
C ALA A 98 -22.41 -16.17 27.76
N LYS A 99 -22.87 -15.15 28.50
CA LYS A 99 -22.71 -13.74 28.12
C LYS A 99 -21.23 -13.34 28.01
N MET A 100 -20.44 -13.64 29.04
CA MET A 100 -19.00 -13.35 29.06
C MET A 100 -18.29 -14.06 27.91
N GLY A 101 -18.63 -15.33 27.65
CA GLY A 101 -18.07 -16.09 26.56
C GLY A 101 -18.40 -15.53 25.17
N GLU A 102 -19.61 -15.01 24.97
CA GLU A 102 -19.99 -14.35 23.72
C GLU A 102 -19.30 -12.99 23.57
N ILE A 103 -19.17 -12.21 24.65
CA ILE A 103 -18.39 -10.96 24.63
C ILE A 103 -16.94 -11.24 24.23
N ASP A 104 -16.32 -12.28 24.79
CA ASP A 104 -14.96 -12.67 24.42
C ASP A 104 -14.86 -13.06 22.94
N ALA A 105 -15.81 -13.84 22.42
CA ALA A 105 -15.85 -14.23 21.01
C ALA A 105 -16.00 -13.02 20.08
N LEU A 106 -16.87 -12.06 20.45
CA LEU A 106 -17.05 -10.81 19.72
C LEU A 106 -15.83 -9.89 19.78
N ASN A 107 -15.07 -9.93 20.88
CA ASN A 107 -13.81 -9.21 21.00
C ASN A 107 -12.75 -9.78 20.05
N VAL A 108 -12.64 -11.11 19.94
CA VAL A 108 -11.77 -11.78 18.95
C VAL A 108 -12.14 -11.32 17.54
N ARG A 109 -13.42 -11.39 17.19
CA ARG A 109 -13.92 -10.93 15.88
C ARG A 109 -13.56 -9.46 15.62
N THR A 110 -13.79 -8.59 16.60
CA THR A 110 -13.52 -7.15 16.49
C THR A 110 -12.03 -6.87 16.28
N ASN A 111 -11.14 -7.60 16.97
CA ASN A 111 -9.70 -7.46 16.81
C ASN A 111 -9.26 -7.88 15.40
N ALA A 112 -9.78 -8.99 14.87
CA ALA A 112 -9.49 -9.43 13.51
C ALA A 112 -9.95 -8.40 12.45
N TYR A 113 -11.12 -7.78 12.63
CA TYR A 113 -11.58 -6.70 11.74
C TYR A 113 -10.69 -5.45 11.84
N ARG A 114 -10.18 -5.10 13.03
CA ARG A 114 -9.24 -3.97 13.19
C ARG A 114 -7.90 -4.25 12.49
N GLU A 115 -7.37 -5.46 12.64
CA GLU A 115 -6.16 -5.90 11.93
C GLU A 115 -6.36 -5.83 10.41
N ALA A 116 -7.45 -6.41 9.91
CA ALA A 116 -7.80 -6.36 8.50
C ALA A 116 -7.98 -4.94 7.96
N TYR A 117 -8.56 -4.04 8.76
CA TYR A 117 -8.67 -2.62 8.42
C TYR A 117 -7.28 -1.97 8.29
N GLY A 118 -6.36 -2.27 9.21
CA GLY A 118 -4.97 -1.81 9.12
C GLY A 118 -4.29 -2.21 7.80
N TYR A 119 -4.44 -3.46 7.38
CA TYR A 119 -3.96 -3.93 6.09
C TYR A 119 -4.63 -3.23 4.90
N LYS A 120 -5.95 -2.99 4.95
CA LYS A 120 -6.65 -2.24 3.89
C LYS A 120 -6.17 -0.79 3.77
N VAL A 121 -5.90 -0.13 4.89
CA VAL A 121 -5.29 1.21 4.90
C VAL A 121 -3.90 1.17 4.27
N GLN A 122 -3.07 0.19 4.64
CA GLN A 122 -1.76 -0.01 4.02
C GLN A 122 -1.89 -0.21 2.50
N GLY A 123 -2.80 -1.08 2.05
CA GLY A 123 -3.03 -1.29 0.61
C GLY A 123 -3.49 -0.03 -0.12
N THR A 124 -4.37 0.77 0.50
CA THR A 124 -4.81 2.06 -0.06
C THR A 124 -3.65 3.04 -0.21
N ASN A 125 -2.76 3.11 0.79
CA ASN A 125 -1.55 3.94 0.71
C ASN A 125 -0.62 3.47 -0.41
N GLN A 126 -0.47 2.16 -0.62
CA GLN A 126 0.33 1.64 -1.72
C GLN A 126 -0.27 1.98 -3.09
N LEU A 127 -1.60 1.94 -3.25
CA LEU A 127 -2.26 2.39 -4.47
C LEU A 127 -2.07 3.90 -4.71
N ALA A 128 -2.08 4.71 -3.65
CA ALA A 128 -1.79 6.13 -3.75
C ALA A 128 -0.34 6.39 -4.20
N SER A 129 0.63 5.64 -3.63
CA SER A 129 2.04 5.67 -4.05
C SER A 129 2.20 5.25 -5.51
N ALA A 130 1.52 4.19 -5.95
CA ALA A 130 1.53 3.74 -7.34
C ALA A 130 1.03 4.83 -8.31
N LYS A 131 -0.06 5.51 -7.95
CA LYS A 131 -0.59 6.64 -8.72
C LYS A 131 0.42 7.79 -8.78
N LEU A 132 1.07 8.11 -7.65
CA LEU A 132 2.09 9.15 -7.60
C LEU A 132 3.29 8.81 -8.48
N ASP A 133 3.77 7.59 -8.45
CA ASP A 133 4.91 7.17 -9.27
C ASP A 133 4.56 7.18 -10.76
N ARG A 134 3.33 6.81 -11.14
CA ARG A 134 2.87 7.02 -12.53
C ARG A 134 2.87 8.49 -12.93
N MET A 135 2.39 9.38 -12.07
CA MET A 135 2.44 10.82 -12.34
C MET A 135 3.89 11.32 -12.47
N ARG A 136 4.81 10.82 -11.65
CA ARG A 136 6.25 11.12 -11.76
C ARG A 136 6.86 10.59 -13.05
N ALA A 137 6.45 9.41 -13.50
CA ALA A 137 6.91 8.86 -14.77
C ALA A 137 6.50 9.77 -15.94
N ASP A 138 5.23 10.17 -15.99
CA ASP A 138 4.71 11.06 -17.02
C ASP A 138 5.38 12.45 -16.97
N ALA A 139 5.59 12.98 -15.77
CA ALA A 139 6.30 14.23 -15.55
C ALA A 139 7.77 14.15 -15.99
N ALA A 140 8.46 13.03 -15.72
CA ALA A 140 9.85 12.84 -16.12
C ALA A 140 10.01 12.88 -17.64
N VAL A 141 9.14 12.18 -18.38
CA VAL A 141 9.17 12.22 -19.86
C VAL A 141 8.95 13.64 -20.37
N LYS A 142 7.90 14.33 -19.88
CA LYS A 142 7.59 15.71 -20.30
C LYS A 142 8.72 16.67 -19.96
N GLY A 143 9.27 16.59 -18.74
CA GLY A 143 10.41 17.38 -18.29
C GLY A 143 11.64 17.16 -19.16
N GLY A 144 12.00 15.91 -19.44
CA GLY A 144 13.13 15.59 -20.30
C GLY A 144 13.01 16.16 -21.73
N TYR A 145 11.80 16.18 -22.29
CA TYR A 145 11.56 16.84 -23.59
C TYR A 145 11.69 18.37 -23.50
N LEU A 146 11.17 18.98 -22.43
CA LEU A 146 11.30 20.43 -22.21
C LEU A 146 12.76 20.83 -21.96
N ASP A 147 13.50 20.05 -21.17
CA ASP A 147 14.93 20.27 -20.90
C ASP A 147 15.77 20.10 -22.17
N ALA A 148 15.43 19.11 -23.01
CA ALA A 148 16.06 18.91 -24.30
C ALA A 148 15.82 20.10 -25.24
N ILE A 149 14.57 20.59 -25.33
CA ILE A 149 14.24 21.81 -26.09
C ILE A 149 14.98 23.02 -25.51
N GLY A 150 15.01 23.19 -24.19
CA GLY A 150 15.73 24.26 -23.51
C GLY A 150 17.24 24.22 -23.78
N THR A 151 17.83 23.01 -23.82
CA THR A 151 19.24 22.80 -24.16
C THR A 151 19.52 23.17 -25.62
N ILE A 152 18.64 22.79 -26.55
CA ILE A 152 18.76 23.17 -27.97
C ILE A 152 18.62 24.69 -28.14
N LEU A 153 17.61 25.31 -27.52
CA LEU A 153 17.38 26.77 -27.59
C LEU A 153 18.52 27.55 -26.94
N GLY A 154 19.01 27.10 -25.79
CA GLY A 154 20.16 27.69 -25.11
C GLY A 154 21.46 27.54 -25.90
N GLY A 155 21.65 26.40 -26.57
CA GLY A 155 22.74 26.18 -27.53
C GLY A 155 22.67 27.13 -28.71
N ALA A 156 21.49 27.24 -29.33
CA ALA A 156 21.25 28.13 -30.46
C ALA A 156 21.44 29.62 -30.08
N GLY A 157 21.02 30.03 -28.88
CA GLY A 157 21.24 31.36 -28.35
C GLY A 157 22.74 31.68 -28.18
N LYS A 158 23.52 30.75 -27.63
CA LYS A 158 24.98 30.90 -27.50
C LYS A 158 25.65 31.02 -28.87
N VAL A 159 25.29 30.17 -29.82
CA VAL A 159 25.78 30.21 -31.21
C VAL A 159 25.45 31.54 -31.88
N TYR A 160 24.22 32.04 -31.73
CA TYR A 160 23.80 33.32 -32.29
C TYR A 160 24.56 34.50 -31.67
N THR A 161 24.74 34.53 -30.36
CA THR A 161 25.55 35.58 -29.69
C THR A 161 27.01 35.54 -30.11
N GLN A 162 27.57 34.34 -30.32
CA GLN A 162 28.95 34.17 -30.76
C GLN A 162 29.15 34.60 -32.22
N ALA A 163 28.19 34.30 -33.09
CA ALA A 163 28.20 34.75 -34.49
C ALA A 163 28.07 36.28 -34.62
N LYS A 164 27.27 36.92 -33.76
CA LYS A 164 27.05 38.38 -33.78
C LYS A 164 28.19 39.17 -33.13
N GLY A 165 28.94 38.60 -32.19
CA GLY A 165 30.14 39.22 -31.61
C GLY A 165 31.40 39.10 -32.48
N LEU A 166 31.32 38.39 -33.61
CA LEU A 166 32.40 38.18 -34.57
C LEU A 166 32.24 39.01 -35.87
N GLY A 167 31.23 39.88 -35.96
CA GLY A 167 31.04 40.86 -37.04
C GLY A 167 31.13 42.28 -36.51
#